data_AF-A0A6V6YUL8-F1
#
_entry.id   AF-A0A6V6YUL8-F1
#
_cell.length_a   1.000
_cell.length_b   1.000
_cell.length_c   1.000
_cell.angle_alpha   90.00
_cell.angle_beta   90.00
_cell.angle_gamma   90.00
#
_symmetry.space_group_name_H-M   'P 1'
#
loop_
_entity.id
_entity.type
_entity.pdbx_description
1 polymer ?
#
loop_
_entity_poly.entity_id
_entity_poly.type
_entity_poly.pdbx_seq_one_letter_code
_entity_poly.pdbx_strand_id
1 'polypeptide(L)'
;MKHYSLLVIVLILVNGCTKTLTIENEIIEKESKIPCKKDCPKITINVPVARNAPVVADSINKKILSVLKEILYFGEKPSNAKDYNSLADSFIASYEEMHKKFPTETFGWEAKVKGDVEYQSDQILNIKLDHYTFTGGAHGYQGYRSLLFNPNTGKTIFCDELFKNEKEFKDFAEKEFRNKYKIPSKSNINATGLMFENDKFQLPQNIFYTNEGLLLYYNSYEAASYADGPKEVLFPYEQVSKYLKLL
;
A
#
# COMPACT_ATOMS: atom_id res chain seq x y z
N MET A 1 -23.34 74.23 10.20
CA MET A 1 -22.09 73.47 10.42
C MET A 1 -22.30 72.09 9.82
N LYS A 2 -21.53 71.70 8.79
CA LYS A 2 -21.71 70.41 8.09
C LYS A 2 -21.04 69.31 8.92
N HIS A 3 -21.82 68.36 9.42
CA HIS A 3 -21.29 67.19 10.11
C HIS A 3 -20.96 66.10 9.07
N TYR A 4 -19.68 65.79 8.93
CA TYR A 4 -19.21 64.66 8.14
C TYR A 4 -19.11 63.44 9.06
N SER A 5 -19.99 62.45 8.86
CA SER A 5 -19.85 61.14 9.50
C SER A 5 -18.79 60.33 8.75
N LEU A 6 -17.65 60.12 9.40
CA LEU A 6 -16.56 59.29 8.89
C LEU A 6 -16.94 57.80 9.09
N LEU A 7 -17.29 57.10 8.02
CA LEU A 7 -17.56 55.66 8.03
C LEU A 7 -16.20 54.92 8.01
N VAL A 8 -15.78 54.38 9.17
CA VAL A 8 -14.57 53.55 9.26
C VAL A 8 -14.93 52.12 8.87
N ILE A 9 -14.58 51.72 7.64
CA ILE A 9 -14.67 50.34 7.19
C ILE A 9 -13.43 49.60 7.70
N VAL A 10 -13.61 48.75 8.71
CA VAL A 10 -12.59 47.82 9.17
C VAL A 10 -12.58 46.63 8.21
N LEU A 11 -11.60 46.60 7.31
CA LEU A 11 -11.32 45.42 6.48
C LEU A 11 -10.66 44.35 7.36
N ILE A 12 -11.42 43.34 7.76
CA ILE A 12 -10.87 42.14 8.41
C ILE A 12 -10.31 41.24 7.31
N LEU A 13 -9.00 41.29 7.10
CA LEU A 13 -8.28 40.34 6.27
C LEU A 13 -8.16 39.02 7.02
N VAL A 14 -9.09 38.10 6.79
CA VAL A 14 -8.94 36.69 7.15
C VAL A 14 -7.89 36.07 6.23
N ASN A 15 -6.63 36.03 6.68
CA ASN A 15 -5.61 35.15 6.11
C ASN A 15 -5.97 33.69 6.48
N GLY A 16 -6.86 33.09 5.70
CA GLY A 16 -7.11 31.67 5.73
C GLY A 16 -5.85 30.93 5.32
N CYS A 17 -5.13 30.38 6.29
CA CYS A 17 -4.02 29.47 6.04
C CYS A 17 -4.62 28.16 5.48
N THR A 18 -4.85 28.08 4.18
CA THR A 18 -5.19 26.82 3.51
C THR A 18 -3.94 25.96 3.53
N LYS A 19 -3.78 25.20 4.62
CA LYS A 19 -2.68 24.26 4.78
C LYS A 19 -2.89 23.11 3.78
N THR A 20 -2.19 23.18 2.66
CA THR A 20 -2.15 22.14 1.62
C THR A 20 -1.64 20.83 2.21
N LEU A 21 -2.19 19.69 1.76
CA LEU A 21 -1.70 18.36 2.12
C LEU A 21 -0.19 18.26 1.80
N THR A 22 0.61 17.89 2.79
CA THR A 22 2.02 17.54 2.58
C THR A 22 2.26 16.11 2.98
N ILE A 23 3.23 15.46 2.34
CA ILE A 23 3.59 14.07 2.61
C ILE A 23 5.08 14.03 2.93
N GLU A 24 5.41 13.53 4.10
CA GLU A 24 6.79 13.40 4.58
C GLU A 24 6.98 12.01 5.18
N ASN A 25 8.11 11.38 4.90
CA ASN A 25 8.37 10.06 5.46
C ASN A 25 8.77 10.14 6.94
N GLU A 26 8.21 9.23 7.74
CA GLU A 26 8.69 8.94 9.09
C GLU A 26 9.40 7.59 9.09
N ILE A 27 10.50 7.52 9.84
CA ILE A 27 11.32 6.31 9.98
C ILE A 27 11.28 5.85 11.44
N ILE A 28 10.87 4.61 11.64
CA ILE A 28 10.92 3.89 12.91
C ILE A 28 11.82 2.68 12.73
N GLU A 29 12.79 2.53 13.63
CA GLU A 29 13.67 1.38 13.71
C GLU A 29 13.67 0.83 15.13
N LYS A 30 13.47 -0.47 15.26
CA LYS A 30 13.58 -1.19 16.54
C LYS A 30 14.31 -2.50 16.36
N GLU A 31 15.08 -2.86 17.37
CA GLU A 31 15.81 -4.12 17.48
C GLU A 31 15.49 -4.76 18.84
N SER A 32 15.42 -6.09 18.90
CA SER A 32 15.22 -6.79 20.17
C SER A 32 16.43 -6.58 21.09
N LYS A 33 16.15 -6.56 22.40
CA LYS A 33 17.20 -6.48 23.43
C LYS A 33 17.78 -7.85 23.79
N ILE A 34 17.22 -8.93 23.25
CA ILE A 34 17.73 -10.29 23.48
C ILE A 34 19.10 -10.41 22.80
N PRO A 35 20.16 -10.83 23.52
CA PRO A 35 21.49 -10.97 22.94
C PRO A 35 21.49 -11.90 21.72
N CYS A 36 21.95 -11.37 20.59
CA CYS A 36 22.05 -12.05 19.31
C CYS A 36 23.44 -11.80 18.72
N LYS A 37 24.01 -12.81 18.04
CA LYS A 37 25.33 -12.69 17.39
C LYS A 37 25.22 -12.31 15.91
N LYS A 38 24.15 -12.76 15.27
CA LYS A 38 23.86 -12.59 13.84
C LYS A 38 22.35 -12.56 13.66
N ASP A 39 21.89 -11.91 12.60
CA ASP A 39 20.49 -11.86 12.21
C ASP A 39 19.63 -11.40 13.41
N CYS A 40 20.03 -10.27 14.01
CA CYS A 40 19.34 -9.74 15.18
C CYS A 40 17.90 -9.34 14.83
N PRO A 41 16.91 -9.70 15.67
CA PRO A 41 15.52 -9.41 15.40
C PRO A 41 15.28 -7.91 15.29
N LYS A 42 14.76 -7.46 14.14
CA LYS A 42 14.66 -6.04 13.82
C LYS A 42 13.45 -5.72 12.97
N ILE A 43 12.99 -4.49 13.09
CA ILE A 43 11.95 -3.91 12.27
C ILE A 43 12.32 -2.50 11.83
N THR A 44 12.13 -2.22 10.54
CA THR A 44 12.26 -0.88 9.94
C THR A 44 10.97 -0.50 9.23
N ILE A 45 10.37 0.62 9.63
CA ILE A 45 9.19 1.20 8.99
C ILE A 45 9.58 2.59 8.50
N ASN A 46 9.69 2.77 7.19
CA ASN A 46 9.90 4.06 6.53
C ASN A 46 8.68 4.33 5.66
N VAL A 47 7.74 5.17 6.10
CA VAL A 47 6.45 5.35 5.42
C VAL A 47 6.00 6.81 5.33
N PRO A 48 5.26 7.18 4.27
CA PRO A 48 4.75 8.52 4.09
C PRO A 48 3.67 8.84 5.12
N VAL A 49 3.79 10.01 5.73
CA VAL A 49 2.83 10.57 6.67
C VAL A 49 2.23 11.84 6.07
N ALA A 50 0.92 11.81 5.89
CA ALA A 50 0.16 12.98 5.46
C ALA A 50 0.04 14.00 6.60
N ARG A 51 0.24 15.28 6.29
CA ARG A 51 0.17 16.42 7.24
C ARG A 51 -0.65 17.58 6.68
N ASN A 52 -0.84 18.61 7.49
CA ASN A 52 -1.36 19.94 7.12
C ASN A 52 -2.84 20.02 6.70
N ALA A 53 -3.48 18.95 6.21
CA ALA A 53 -4.92 18.87 5.97
C ALA A 53 -5.57 17.84 6.92
N PRO A 54 -5.96 18.21 8.16
CA PRO A 54 -6.18 17.24 9.25
C PRO A 54 -7.15 16.10 8.93
N VAL A 55 -8.29 16.37 8.29
CA VAL A 55 -9.29 15.34 7.95
C VAL A 55 -8.76 14.39 6.86
N VAL A 56 -8.17 14.96 5.81
CA VAL A 56 -7.57 14.21 4.69
C VAL A 56 -6.40 13.36 5.18
N ALA A 57 -5.51 13.99 5.95
CA ALA A 57 -4.33 13.37 6.52
C ALA A 57 -4.68 12.24 7.49
N ASP A 58 -5.65 12.45 8.39
CA ASP A 58 -6.13 11.42 9.31
C ASP A 58 -6.67 10.20 8.55
N SER A 59 -7.46 10.42 7.50
CA SER A 59 -8.01 9.33 6.67
C SER A 59 -6.90 8.51 5.99
N ILE A 60 -5.93 9.18 5.37
CA ILE A 60 -4.78 8.53 4.70
C ILE A 60 -3.93 7.77 5.73
N ASN A 61 -3.52 8.42 6.80
CA ASN A 61 -2.63 7.84 7.82
C ASN A 61 -3.28 6.64 8.52
N LYS A 62 -4.59 6.68 8.80
CA LYS A 62 -5.34 5.54 9.36
C LYS A 62 -5.35 4.35 8.41
N LYS A 63 -5.55 4.57 7.10
CA LYS A 63 -5.52 3.47 6.12
C LYS A 63 -4.12 2.88 6.00
N ILE A 64 -3.08 3.72 5.93
CA ILE A 64 -1.68 3.25 5.92
C ILE A 64 -1.40 2.40 7.17
N LEU A 65 -1.72 2.90 8.36
CA LEU A 65 -1.53 2.15 9.60
C LEU A 65 -2.32 0.83 9.61
N SER A 66 -3.57 0.81 9.13
CA SER A 66 -4.37 -0.41 9.02
C SER A 66 -3.68 -1.47 8.18
N VAL A 67 -3.14 -1.09 7.02
CA VAL A 67 -2.46 -2.03 6.12
C VAL A 67 -1.12 -2.47 6.70
N LEU A 68 -0.39 -1.57 7.37
CA LEU A 68 0.83 -1.95 8.09
C LEU A 68 0.54 -2.96 9.21
N LYS A 69 -0.60 -2.86 9.90
CA LYS A 69 -1.01 -3.88 10.88
C LYS A 69 -1.20 -5.24 10.22
N GLU A 70 -1.80 -5.31 9.03
CA GLU A 70 -1.98 -6.56 8.29
C GLU A 70 -0.64 -7.18 7.86
N ILE A 71 0.36 -6.34 7.53
CA ILE A 71 1.70 -6.79 7.10
C ILE A 71 2.56 -7.22 8.29
N LEU A 72 2.57 -6.42 9.37
CA LEU A 72 3.60 -6.47 10.41
C LEU A 72 3.14 -7.14 11.70
N TYR A 73 1.85 -7.27 11.94
CA TYR A 73 1.39 -7.83 13.19
C TYR A 73 1.41 -9.36 13.16
N PHE A 74 2.04 -9.95 14.18
CA PHE A 74 2.08 -11.39 14.39
C PHE A 74 1.24 -11.78 15.60
N GLY A 75 0.06 -12.35 15.35
CA GLY A 75 -0.85 -12.85 16.38
C GLY A 75 -2.23 -13.22 15.82
N GLU A 76 -3.02 -13.98 16.58
CA GLU A 76 -4.35 -14.46 16.13
C GLU A 76 -5.45 -13.38 16.16
N LYS A 77 -5.33 -12.41 17.08
CA LYS A 77 -6.31 -11.31 17.23
C LYS A 77 -5.82 -10.06 16.53
N PRO A 78 -6.69 -9.21 15.94
CA PRO A 78 -6.26 -7.97 15.31
C PRO A 78 -5.36 -7.07 16.19
N SER A 79 -4.40 -6.39 15.57
CA SER A 79 -3.48 -5.48 16.28
C SER A 79 -4.19 -4.27 16.89
N ASN A 80 -3.94 -4.05 18.18
CA ASN A 80 -4.37 -2.88 18.94
C ASN A 80 -3.39 -1.69 18.85
N ALA A 81 -2.33 -1.78 18.05
CA ALA A 81 -1.37 -0.69 17.88
C ALA A 81 -2.07 0.59 17.41
N LYS A 82 -1.65 1.76 17.92
CA LYS A 82 -2.29 3.05 17.62
C LYS A 82 -1.46 3.92 16.67
N ASP A 83 -0.19 3.57 16.50
CA ASP A 83 0.80 4.29 15.72
C ASP A 83 1.91 3.32 15.27
N TYR A 84 2.84 3.81 14.46
CA TYR A 84 3.94 2.99 13.94
C TYR A 84 4.91 2.53 15.03
N ASN A 85 5.10 3.34 16.08
CA ASN A 85 5.98 2.99 17.21
C ASN A 85 5.45 1.79 17.98
N SER A 86 4.18 1.82 18.39
CA SER A 86 3.50 0.74 19.10
C SER A 86 3.33 -0.50 18.22
N LEU A 87 3.18 -0.33 16.90
CA LEU A 87 3.21 -1.46 15.96
C LEU A 87 4.60 -2.12 15.93
N ALA A 88 5.67 -1.32 15.84
CA ALA A 88 7.04 -1.83 15.88
C ALA A 88 7.37 -2.49 17.23
N ASP A 89 6.91 -1.93 18.35
CA ASP A 89 7.03 -2.56 19.66
C ASP A 89 6.33 -3.91 19.69
N SER A 90 5.12 -4.00 19.11
CA SER A 90 4.36 -5.25 19.10
C SER A 90 5.07 -6.36 18.31
N PHE A 91 5.71 -6.02 17.19
CA PHE A 91 6.50 -7.00 16.42
C PHE A 91 7.67 -7.56 17.23
N ILE A 92 8.45 -6.68 17.86
CA ILE A 92 9.57 -7.09 18.72
C ILE A 92 9.06 -7.90 19.92
N ALA A 93 7.99 -7.47 20.57
CA ALA A 93 7.40 -8.18 21.69
C ALA A 93 6.92 -9.60 21.30
N SER A 94 6.31 -9.76 20.12
CA SER A 94 5.90 -11.07 19.61
C SER A 94 7.11 -12.00 19.40
N TYR A 95 8.21 -11.49 18.86
CA TYR A 95 9.46 -12.25 18.76
C TYR A 95 9.97 -12.67 20.16
N GLU A 96 10.03 -11.73 21.10
CA GLU A 96 10.55 -12.00 22.44
C GLU A 96 9.68 -12.98 23.22
N GLU A 97 8.36 -12.97 23.01
CA GLU A 97 7.43 -13.97 23.57
C GLU A 97 7.67 -15.36 22.95
N MET A 98 7.83 -15.42 21.62
CA MET A 98 8.16 -16.66 20.92
C MET A 98 9.48 -17.25 21.42
N HIS A 99 10.53 -16.43 21.53
CA HIS A 99 11.84 -16.87 22.00
C HIS A 99 11.81 -17.40 23.44
N LYS A 100 10.97 -16.82 24.32
CA LYS A 100 10.77 -17.35 25.68
C LYS A 100 10.14 -18.74 25.68
N LYS A 101 9.20 -19.00 24.76
CA LYS A 101 8.54 -20.32 24.63
C LYS A 101 9.45 -21.35 23.95
N PHE A 102 10.26 -20.91 23.00
CA PHE A 102 11.13 -21.75 22.18
C PHE A 102 12.57 -21.21 22.14
N PRO A 103 13.33 -21.30 23.24
CA PRO A 103 14.67 -20.68 23.35
C PRO A 103 15.71 -21.28 22.41
N THR A 104 15.44 -22.45 21.83
CA THR A 104 16.29 -23.10 20.82
C THR A 104 16.04 -22.56 19.41
N GLU A 105 14.96 -21.80 19.19
CA GLU A 105 14.74 -21.10 17.93
C GLU A 105 15.61 -19.85 17.87
N THR A 106 16.53 -19.86 16.90
CA THR A 106 17.57 -18.84 16.76
C THR A 106 17.35 -17.92 15.56
N PHE A 107 16.27 -18.11 14.81
CA PHE A 107 15.97 -17.28 13.65
C PHE A 107 15.63 -15.86 14.09
N GLY A 108 16.43 -14.91 13.62
CA GLY A 108 16.11 -13.49 13.70
C GLY A 108 14.85 -13.15 12.93
N TRP A 109 13.88 -12.52 13.58
CA TRP A 109 12.76 -11.95 12.85
C TRP A 109 13.18 -10.65 12.16
N GLU A 110 12.81 -10.48 10.90
CA GLU A 110 13.07 -9.25 10.16
C GLU A 110 11.78 -8.73 9.54
N ALA A 111 11.51 -7.44 9.72
CA ALA A 111 10.47 -6.75 8.98
C ALA A 111 11.00 -5.44 8.41
N LYS A 112 10.68 -5.16 7.15
CA LYS A 112 11.03 -3.93 6.45
C LYS A 112 9.81 -3.44 5.68
N VAL A 113 9.47 -2.18 5.84
CA VAL A 113 8.49 -1.51 4.99
C VAL A 113 9.06 -0.18 4.51
N LYS A 114 9.01 0.05 3.21
CA LYS A 114 9.33 1.31 2.55
C LYS A 114 8.09 1.80 1.80
N GLY A 115 7.58 2.96 2.18
CA GLY A 115 6.46 3.61 1.53
C GLY A 115 6.93 4.82 0.74
N ASP A 116 6.35 5.02 -0.44
CA ASP A 116 6.61 6.16 -1.31
C ASP A 116 5.32 6.61 -2.01
N VAL A 117 5.26 7.88 -2.42
CA VAL A 117 4.25 8.36 -3.37
C VAL A 117 4.63 7.84 -4.75
N GLU A 118 3.87 6.88 -5.26
CA GLU A 118 4.08 6.28 -6.59
C GLU A 118 3.55 7.20 -7.70
N TYR A 119 2.39 7.80 -7.44
CA TYR A 119 1.72 8.69 -8.40
C TYR A 119 0.84 9.69 -7.67
N GLN A 120 0.72 10.88 -8.24
CA GLN A 120 -0.15 11.93 -7.74
C GLN A 120 -0.71 12.78 -8.88
N SER A 121 -2.04 12.91 -8.92
CA SER A 121 -2.81 13.84 -9.73
C SER A 121 -3.84 14.58 -8.86
N ASP A 122 -4.70 15.41 -9.44
CA ASP A 122 -5.81 16.05 -8.71
C ASP A 122 -6.89 15.05 -8.28
N GLN A 123 -6.92 13.85 -8.88
CA GLN A 123 -7.94 12.83 -8.64
C GLN A 123 -7.42 11.63 -7.85
N ILE A 124 -6.12 11.33 -7.96
CA ILE A 124 -5.50 10.13 -7.37
C ILE A 124 -4.22 10.49 -6.64
N LEU A 125 -4.10 9.97 -5.42
CA LEU A 125 -2.84 9.78 -4.73
C LEU A 125 -2.62 8.28 -4.59
N ASN A 126 -1.58 7.75 -5.20
CA ASN A 126 -1.17 6.36 -5.03
C ASN A 126 0.05 6.28 -4.12
N ILE A 127 -0.13 5.66 -2.96
CA ILE A 127 0.98 5.27 -2.09
C ILE A 127 1.33 3.81 -2.37
N LYS A 128 2.60 3.55 -2.66
CA LYS A 128 3.16 2.19 -2.73
C LYS A 128 3.81 1.86 -1.41
N LEU A 129 3.53 0.66 -0.87
CA LEU A 129 4.28 0.07 0.23
C LEU A 129 5.04 -1.15 -0.30
N ASP A 130 6.36 -1.07 -0.30
CA ASP A 130 7.27 -2.20 -0.49
C ASP A 130 7.55 -2.84 0.86
N HIS A 131 7.19 -4.11 1.03
CA HIS A 131 7.31 -4.79 2.31
C HIS A 131 8.03 -6.12 2.21
N TYR A 132 8.74 -6.46 3.28
CA TYR A 132 9.34 -7.75 3.53
C TYR A 132 9.11 -8.15 4.99
N THR A 133 8.71 -9.40 5.22
CA THR A 133 8.63 -9.99 6.55
C THR A 133 9.23 -11.39 6.58
N PHE A 134 9.99 -11.67 7.63
CA PHE A 134 10.52 -12.99 7.94
C PHE A 134 10.34 -13.23 9.43
N THR A 135 9.53 -14.21 9.78
CA THR A 135 9.23 -14.59 11.17
C THR A 135 9.60 -16.05 11.44
N GLY A 136 10.66 -16.54 10.77
CA GLY A 136 11.04 -17.95 10.74
C GLY A 136 10.53 -18.69 9.49
N GLY A 137 10.91 -19.96 9.36
CA GLY A 137 10.57 -20.81 8.20
C GLY A 137 11.63 -20.81 7.10
N ALA A 138 11.26 -21.28 5.90
CA ALA A 138 12.19 -21.49 4.79
C ALA A 138 12.64 -20.20 4.09
N HIS A 139 11.77 -19.19 4.03
CA HIS A 139 12.04 -17.91 3.38
C HIS A 139 11.15 -16.80 3.95
N GLY A 140 11.51 -15.54 3.69
CA GLY A 140 10.63 -14.40 3.96
C GLY A 140 9.57 -14.20 2.88
N TYR A 141 8.62 -13.33 3.18
CA TYR A 141 7.57 -12.89 2.26
C TYR A 141 7.79 -11.43 1.89
N GLN A 142 8.02 -11.18 0.59
CA GLN A 142 8.09 -9.84 0.04
C GLN A 142 6.90 -9.57 -0.87
N GLY A 143 6.47 -8.32 -0.94
CA GLY A 143 5.40 -7.92 -1.82
C GLY A 143 5.18 -6.42 -1.82
N TYR A 144 4.26 -6.00 -2.68
CA TYR A 144 3.79 -4.62 -2.75
C TYR A 144 2.34 -4.51 -2.23
N ARG A 145 2.03 -3.34 -1.68
CA ARG A 145 0.66 -2.85 -1.48
C ARG A 145 0.45 -1.55 -2.24
N SER A 146 -0.62 -1.48 -3.02
CA SER A 146 -1.10 -0.23 -3.63
C SER A 146 -2.23 0.36 -2.79
N LEU A 147 -2.06 1.59 -2.33
CA LEU A 147 -3.10 2.34 -1.63
C LEU A 147 -3.48 3.55 -2.45
N LEU A 148 -4.72 3.57 -2.93
CA LEU A 148 -5.27 4.64 -3.75
C LEU A 148 -6.18 5.53 -2.91
N PHE A 149 -6.00 6.84 -3.02
CA PHE A 149 -6.78 7.83 -2.31
C PHE A 149 -7.24 8.94 -3.24
N ASN A 150 -8.40 9.52 -2.95
CA ASN A 150 -8.73 10.83 -3.47
C ASN A 150 -7.96 11.89 -2.66
N PRO A 151 -7.07 12.70 -3.28
CA PRO A 151 -6.16 13.60 -2.55
C PRO A 151 -6.87 14.75 -1.85
N ASN A 152 -8.08 15.11 -2.28
CA ASN A 152 -8.87 16.21 -1.72
C ASN A 152 -9.71 15.79 -0.51
N THR A 153 -10.06 14.50 -0.41
CA THR A 153 -10.94 13.98 0.64
C THR A 153 -10.27 12.96 1.56
N GLY A 154 -9.13 12.41 1.16
CA GLY A 154 -8.42 11.33 1.85
C GLY A 154 -9.15 9.98 1.80
N LYS A 155 -10.28 9.89 1.09
CA LYS A 155 -11.04 8.64 0.95
C LYS A 155 -10.24 7.62 0.17
N THR A 156 -10.19 6.38 0.67
CA THR A 156 -9.67 5.24 -0.08
C THR A 156 -10.52 4.99 -1.31
N ILE A 157 -9.85 4.69 -2.42
CA ILE A 157 -10.45 4.24 -3.68
C ILE A 157 -10.14 2.75 -3.80
N PHE A 158 -11.16 1.91 -3.84
CA PHE A 158 -11.01 0.47 -4.01
C PHE A 158 -10.91 0.08 -5.50
N CYS A 159 -10.39 -1.13 -5.79
CA CYS A 159 -10.12 -1.56 -7.17
C CYS A 159 -11.39 -1.62 -8.05
N ASP A 160 -12.53 -2.00 -7.47
CA ASP A 160 -13.85 -2.02 -8.12
C ASP A 160 -14.38 -0.62 -8.45
N GLU A 161 -13.87 0.42 -7.78
CA GLU A 161 -14.20 1.81 -8.06
C GLU A 161 -13.43 2.38 -9.26
N LEU A 162 -12.31 1.78 -9.66
CA LEU A 162 -11.42 2.31 -10.70
C LEU A 162 -12.01 2.25 -12.11
N PHE A 163 -12.88 1.27 -12.39
CA PHE A 163 -13.31 0.96 -13.75
C PHE A 163 -14.74 1.38 -14.02
N LYS A 164 -14.99 2.00 -15.18
CA LYS A 164 -16.34 2.33 -15.68
C LYS A 164 -17.18 1.06 -15.83
N ASN A 165 -16.57 0.02 -16.38
CA ASN A 165 -17.10 -1.33 -16.49
C ASN A 165 -15.96 -2.32 -16.17
N GLU A 166 -15.95 -2.84 -14.94
CA GLU A 166 -14.90 -3.76 -14.48
C GLU A 166 -14.84 -5.03 -15.35
N LYS A 167 -15.99 -5.56 -15.79
CA LYS A 167 -16.02 -6.76 -16.61
C LYS A 167 -15.31 -6.55 -17.95
N GLU A 168 -15.59 -5.44 -18.63
CA GLU A 168 -14.94 -5.11 -19.91
C GLU A 168 -13.43 -4.90 -19.73
N PHE A 169 -13.02 -4.22 -18.66
CA PHE A 169 -11.60 -4.06 -18.36
C PHE A 169 -10.94 -5.40 -18.06
N LYS A 170 -11.60 -6.27 -17.28
CA LYS A 170 -11.10 -7.60 -16.94
C LYS A 170 -10.93 -8.48 -18.18
N ASP A 171 -11.89 -8.46 -19.11
CA ASP A 171 -11.79 -9.19 -20.38
C ASP A 171 -10.61 -8.68 -21.23
N PHE A 172 -10.40 -7.36 -21.28
CA PHE A 172 -9.24 -6.73 -21.92
C PHE A 172 -7.92 -7.14 -21.25
N ALA A 173 -7.84 -7.01 -19.93
CA ALA A 173 -6.66 -7.32 -19.14
C ALA A 173 -6.29 -8.81 -19.24
N GLU A 174 -7.27 -9.73 -19.23
CA GLU A 174 -7.04 -11.16 -19.41
C GLU A 174 -6.40 -11.44 -20.77
N LYS A 175 -6.92 -10.82 -21.85
CA LYS A 175 -6.36 -11.00 -23.19
C LYS A 175 -4.90 -10.58 -23.24
N GLU A 176 -4.57 -9.40 -22.72
CA GLU A 176 -3.20 -8.90 -22.72
C GLU A 176 -2.28 -9.69 -21.78
N PHE A 177 -2.80 -10.15 -20.64
CA PHE A 177 -2.09 -11.03 -19.73
C PHE A 177 -1.75 -12.37 -20.41
N ARG A 178 -2.72 -12.99 -21.10
CA ARG A 178 -2.50 -14.22 -21.88
C ARG A 178 -1.45 -14.02 -22.96
N ASN A 179 -1.48 -12.88 -23.66
CA ASN A 179 -0.48 -12.54 -24.66
C ASN A 179 0.92 -12.44 -24.03
N LYS A 180 1.07 -11.69 -22.93
CA LYS A 180 2.36 -11.48 -22.24
C LYS A 180 2.96 -12.79 -21.74
N TYR A 181 2.14 -13.66 -21.14
CA TYR A 181 2.58 -14.93 -20.56
C TYR A 181 2.42 -16.14 -21.49
N LYS A 182 2.15 -15.90 -22.78
CA LYS A 182 2.04 -16.93 -23.84
C LYS A 182 1.06 -18.05 -23.49
N ILE A 183 -0.06 -17.69 -22.88
CA ILE A 183 -1.14 -18.61 -22.52
C ILE A 183 -2.06 -18.75 -23.74
N PRO A 184 -2.31 -19.97 -24.26
CA PRO A 184 -3.20 -20.14 -25.41
C PRO A 184 -4.61 -19.61 -25.11
N SER A 185 -5.20 -18.89 -26.06
CA SER A 185 -6.47 -18.15 -25.87
C SER A 185 -7.68 -19.04 -25.51
N LYS A 186 -7.65 -20.32 -25.91
CA LYS A 186 -8.71 -21.29 -25.62
C LYS A 186 -8.39 -22.25 -24.47
N SER A 187 -7.21 -22.13 -23.87
CA SER A 187 -6.78 -22.96 -22.76
C SER A 187 -7.17 -22.35 -21.42
N ASN A 188 -7.21 -23.20 -20.40
CA ASN A 188 -7.31 -22.78 -19.00
C ASN A 188 -6.25 -21.71 -18.69
N ILE A 189 -6.59 -20.70 -17.88
CA ILE A 189 -5.64 -19.63 -17.51
C ILE A 189 -4.38 -20.20 -16.81
N ASN A 190 -4.52 -21.34 -16.12
CA ASN A 190 -3.45 -22.02 -15.41
C ASN A 190 -2.61 -22.99 -16.28
N ALA A 191 -2.87 -23.06 -17.59
CA ALA A 191 -2.25 -24.04 -18.48
C ALA A 191 -0.72 -23.95 -18.61
N THR A 192 -0.12 -22.84 -18.18
CA THR A 192 1.33 -22.58 -18.24
C THR A 192 1.99 -22.55 -16.86
N GLY A 193 1.36 -23.16 -15.85
CA GLY A 193 1.91 -23.23 -14.48
C GLY A 193 1.50 -22.05 -13.57
N LEU A 194 0.50 -21.26 -14.00
CA LEU A 194 -0.13 -20.26 -13.15
C LEU A 194 -1.08 -20.91 -12.15
N MET A 195 -1.46 -20.15 -11.12
CA MET A 195 -2.16 -20.65 -9.94
C MET A 195 -3.39 -19.80 -9.59
N PHE A 196 -4.09 -19.26 -10.58
CA PHE A 196 -5.33 -18.52 -10.35
C PHE A 196 -6.39 -19.42 -9.70
N GLU A 197 -7.02 -18.92 -8.64
CA GLU A 197 -8.09 -19.63 -7.95
C GLU A 197 -9.25 -19.97 -8.89
N ASN A 198 -9.79 -21.18 -8.74
CA ASN A 198 -10.93 -21.68 -9.51
C ASN A 198 -10.71 -21.68 -11.03
N ASP A 199 -9.45 -21.71 -11.48
CA ASP A 199 -9.07 -21.68 -12.90
C ASP A 199 -9.62 -20.46 -13.67
N LYS A 200 -9.75 -19.33 -12.98
CA LYS A 200 -10.32 -18.10 -13.53
C LYS A 200 -9.37 -16.93 -13.36
N PHE A 201 -9.14 -16.20 -14.45
CA PHE A 201 -8.42 -14.93 -14.37
C PHE A 201 -9.10 -13.98 -13.37
N GLN A 202 -8.28 -13.31 -12.57
CA GLN A 202 -8.70 -12.25 -11.66
C GLN A 202 -7.78 -11.05 -11.84
N LEU A 203 -8.31 -9.84 -11.62
CA LEU A 203 -7.47 -8.66 -11.47
C LEU A 203 -6.64 -8.80 -10.18
N PRO A 204 -5.44 -8.20 -10.12
CA PRO A 204 -4.64 -8.29 -8.92
C PRO A 204 -5.24 -7.45 -7.80
N GLN A 205 -4.87 -7.78 -6.57
CA GLN A 205 -5.12 -6.96 -5.38
C GLN A 205 -4.37 -5.62 -5.44
N ASN A 206 -3.29 -5.53 -6.23
CA ASN A 206 -2.46 -4.34 -6.33
C ASN A 206 -2.49 -3.79 -7.75
N ILE A 207 -3.22 -2.69 -7.90
CA ILE A 207 -3.27 -1.89 -9.11
C ILE A 207 -2.60 -0.55 -8.82
N PHE A 208 -1.56 -0.22 -9.56
CA PHE A 208 -0.83 1.04 -9.39
C PHE A 208 -1.15 2.00 -10.54
N TYR A 209 -1.42 3.25 -10.18
CA TYR A 209 -1.20 4.37 -11.08
C TYR A 209 0.28 4.72 -11.00
N THR A 210 0.91 4.90 -12.15
CA THR A 210 2.32 5.26 -12.30
C THR A 210 2.42 6.32 -13.38
N ASN A 211 3.56 6.99 -13.51
CA ASN A 211 3.73 7.95 -14.62
C ASN A 211 3.70 7.28 -16.01
N GLU A 212 3.94 5.98 -16.10
CA GLU A 212 4.00 5.24 -17.37
C GLU A 212 2.63 4.63 -17.77
N GLY A 213 1.73 4.43 -16.80
CA GLY A 213 0.46 3.76 -17.04
C GLY A 213 -0.14 3.08 -15.81
N LEU A 214 -1.18 2.28 -16.06
CA LEU A 214 -1.81 1.45 -15.05
C LEU A 214 -1.08 0.11 -14.95
N LEU A 215 -0.45 -0.16 -13.82
CA LEU A 215 0.26 -1.40 -13.55
C LEU A 215 -0.63 -2.36 -12.75
N LEU A 216 -0.94 -3.51 -13.34
CA LEU A 216 -1.49 -4.66 -12.65
C LEU A 216 -0.32 -5.47 -12.06
N TYR A 217 -0.23 -5.60 -10.74
CA TYR A 217 0.86 -6.32 -10.07
C TYR A 217 0.34 -7.41 -9.14
N TYR A 218 0.65 -8.65 -9.48
CA TYR A 218 0.36 -9.85 -8.70
C TYR A 218 1.57 -10.19 -7.85
N ASN A 219 1.41 -10.19 -6.53
CA ASN A 219 2.46 -10.69 -5.63
C ASN A 219 2.71 -12.18 -5.89
N SER A 220 3.86 -12.69 -5.41
CA SER A 220 4.07 -14.14 -5.34
C SER A 220 2.91 -14.81 -4.59
N TYR A 221 2.50 -16.00 -5.06
CA TYR A 221 1.32 -16.76 -4.65
C TYR A 221 -0.04 -16.21 -5.10
N GLU A 222 -0.10 -15.04 -5.72
CA GLU A 222 -1.38 -14.47 -6.16
C GLU A 222 -1.80 -15.03 -7.53
N ALA A 223 -0.85 -15.13 -8.47
CA ALA A 223 -1.07 -15.72 -9.79
C ALA A 223 -0.09 -16.85 -10.15
N ALA A 224 1.00 -17.01 -9.39
CA ALA A 224 2.05 -17.98 -9.65
C ALA A 224 2.76 -18.39 -8.35
N SER A 225 3.58 -19.43 -8.41
CA SER A 225 4.35 -19.91 -7.25
C SER A 225 5.37 -18.87 -6.77
N TYR A 226 5.91 -19.06 -5.56
CA TYR A 226 7.02 -18.22 -5.07
C TYR A 226 8.26 -18.29 -5.95
N ALA A 227 8.58 -19.49 -6.45
CA ALA A 227 9.74 -19.71 -7.32
C ALA A 227 9.60 -18.99 -8.67
N ASP A 228 8.37 -18.91 -9.19
CA ASP A 228 8.07 -18.17 -10.42
C ASP A 228 8.02 -16.66 -10.20
N GLY A 229 7.93 -16.22 -8.94
CA GLY A 229 7.90 -14.82 -8.56
C GLY A 229 6.60 -14.09 -8.97
N PRO A 230 6.56 -12.77 -8.77
CA PRO A 230 5.40 -11.95 -9.10
C PRO A 230 5.08 -11.97 -10.60
N LYS A 231 3.87 -11.53 -10.94
CA LYS A 231 3.44 -11.28 -12.32
C LYS A 231 2.96 -9.85 -12.43
N GLU A 232 3.20 -9.24 -13.58
CA GLU A 232 2.78 -7.87 -13.83
C GLU A 232 2.33 -7.64 -15.27
N VAL A 233 1.50 -6.64 -15.48
CA VAL A 233 1.17 -6.09 -16.80
C VAL A 233 1.03 -4.58 -16.66
N LEU A 234 1.84 -3.82 -17.39
CA LEU A 234 1.76 -2.37 -17.46
C LEU A 234 0.98 -1.98 -18.71
N PHE A 235 -0.04 -1.14 -18.53
CA PHE A 235 -0.83 -0.60 -19.62
C PHE A 235 -0.62 0.91 -19.76
N PRO A 236 -0.06 1.39 -20.88
CA PRO A 236 0.01 2.82 -21.17
C PRO A 236 -1.38 3.46 -21.12
N TYR A 237 -1.49 4.68 -20.60
CA TYR A 237 -2.78 5.34 -20.42
C TYR A 237 -3.54 5.55 -21.73
N GLU A 238 -2.87 5.66 -22.88
CA GLU A 238 -3.56 5.74 -24.17
C GLU A 238 -4.41 4.47 -24.46
N GLN A 239 -4.00 3.32 -23.92
CA GLN A 239 -4.70 2.05 -24.11
C GLN A 239 -5.85 1.85 -23.13
N VAL A 240 -5.69 2.30 -21.87
CA VAL A 240 -6.62 1.97 -20.77
C VAL A 240 -7.52 3.10 -20.31
N SER A 241 -7.24 4.36 -20.65
CA SER A 241 -8.03 5.53 -20.20
C SER A 241 -9.54 5.41 -20.48
N LYS A 242 -9.94 4.75 -21.58
CA LYS A 242 -11.35 4.50 -21.88
C LYS A 242 -12.06 3.67 -20.80
N TYR A 243 -11.35 2.77 -20.12
CA TYR A 243 -11.90 1.91 -19.06
C TYR A 243 -11.91 2.58 -17.68
N LEU A 244 -11.06 3.59 -17.45
CA LEU A 244 -10.87 4.19 -16.13
C LEU A 244 -11.91 5.27 -15.80
N LYS A 245 -12.34 5.33 -14.55
CA LYS A 245 -13.17 6.42 -13.99
C LYS A 245 -12.35 7.65 -13.62
N LEU A 246 -11.05 7.47 -13.35
CA LEU A 246 -10.14 8.46 -12.78
C LEU A 246 -8.80 8.43 -13.56
N LEU A 247 -8.13 9.57 -13.70
CA LEU A 247 -6.81 9.71 -14.36
C LEU A 247 -5.87 10.62 -13.54
#